data_AF-T1ET55-F1
#
_entry.id   AF-T1ET55-F1
#
_cell.length_a   1.000
_cell.length_b   1.000
_cell.length_c   1.000
_cell.angle_alpha   90.00
_cell.angle_beta   90.00
_cell.angle_gamma   90.00
#
_symmetry.space_group_name_H-M   'P 1'
#
loop_
_entity.id
_entity.type
_entity.pdbx_description
1 polymer ?
#
loop_
_entity_poly.entity_id
_entity_poly.type
_entity_poly.pdbx_seq_one_letter_code
_entity_poly.pdbx_strand_id
1 'polypeptide(L)'
;MIIGDLNVYFKDSSKNYTISFFNLISSFGFEHLPTSTHNKGGLLDVIISNPSVGFYDVRVHPPLISDHGLVTCSLNVKINYKKLNNDLIANNLCDSDVYLRYGVVGLFNLCDSTLCGLFDQHAPLSVEKTTNEKESLVQFRMSGEKT
;
A
#
# COMPACT_ATOMS: atom_id res chain seq x y z
N MET A 1 -0.59 -1.93 -0.50
CA MET A 1 0.87 -1.83 -0.44
C MET A 1 1.26 -0.53 -1.13
N ILE A 2 2.20 0.21 -0.58
CA ILE A 2 2.78 1.42 -1.15
C ILE A 2 4.27 1.13 -1.35
N ILE A 3 4.78 1.43 -2.54
CA ILE A 3 6.21 1.35 -2.86
C ILE A 3 6.55 2.68 -3.54
N GLY A 4 7.62 3.33 -3.11
CA GLY A 4 8.06 4.55 -3.79
C GLY A 4 9.24 5.23 -3.13
N ASP A 5 9.74 6.24 -3.84
CA ASP A 5 10.79 7.16 -3.42
C ASP A 5 10.17 8.35 -2.70
N LEU A 6 10.49 8.52 -1.42
CA LEU A 6 10.02 9.64 -0.60
C LEU A 6 10.90 10.88 -0.74
N ASN A 7 12.11 10.75 -1.30
CA ASN A 7 13.11 11.82 -1.35
C ASN A 7 13.43 12.43 0.05
N VAL A 8 13.23 11.66 1.12
CA VAL A 8 13.54 12.09 2.49
C VAL A 8 14.74 11.32 3.00
N TYR A 9 15.75 12.04 3.48
CA TYR A 9 17.01 11.43 3.90
C TYR A 9 16.99 10.97 5.36
N PHE A 10 16.67 9.69 5.63
CA PHE A 10 16.56 9.16 7.00
C PHE A 10 17.88 8.70 7.65
N LYS A 11 19.05 9.18 7.19
CA LYS A 11 20.35 8.68 7.69
C LYS A 11 20.59 8.97 9.18
N ASP A 12 20.05 10.08 9.69
CA ASP A 12 20.17 10.46 11.08
C ASP A 12 18.86 10.15 11.83
N SER A 13 18.89 9.04 12.57
CA SER A 13 17.78 8.58 13.40
C SER A 13 17.51 9.47 14.61
N SER A 14 18.39 10.42 14.95
CA SER A 14 18.20 11.36 16.05
C SER A 14 17.38 12.59 15.66
N LYS A 15 17.11 12.80 14.36
CA LYS A 15 16.32 13.95 13.89
C LYS A 15 14.84 13.75 14.18
N ASN A 16 14.19 14.81 14.67
CA ASN A 16 12.75 14.79 14.97
C ASN A 16 11.90 14.36 13.77
N TYR A 17 12.19 14.81 12.55
CA TYR A 17 11.42 14.40 11.37
C TYR A 17 11.59 12.90 11.06
N THR A 18 12.78 12.35 11.25
CA THR A 18 13.07 10.92 11.09
C THR A 18 12.27 10.10 12.10
N ILE A 19 12.30 10.53 13.37
CA ILE A 19 11.54 9.90 14.46
C ILE A 19 10.03 9.98 14.19
N SER A 20 9.51 11.15 13.84
CA SER A 20 8.09 11.35 13.52
C SER A 20 7.64 10.51 12.34
N PHE A 21 8.46 10.42 11.29
CA PHE A 21 8.18 9.58 10.14
C PHE A 21 8.12 8.10 10.53
N PHE A 22 9.11 7.60 11.27
CA PHE A 22 9.10 6.20 11.70
C PHE A 22 7.96 5.88 12.68
N ASN A 23 7.59 6.81 13.55
CA ASN A 23 6.42 6.65 14.43
C ASN A 23 5.11 6.59 13.62
N LEU A 24 4.97 7.45 12.62
CA LEU A 24 3.83 7.41 11.70
C LEU A 24 3.78 6.06 10.98
N ILE A 25 4.90 5.63 10.41
CA ILE A 25 4.98 4.42 9.59
C ILE A 25 4.73 3.15 10.45
N SER A 26 5.33 3.08 11.64
CA SER A 26 5.09 1.98 12.57
C SER A 26 3.64 1.92 13.08
N SER A 27 2.94 3.06 13.18
CA SER A 27 1.52 3.08 13.58
C SER A 27 0.58 2.34 12.63
N PHE A 28 1.01 2.14 11.38
CA PHE A 28 0.28 1.36 10.38
C PHE A 28 0.83 -0.07 10.20
N GLY A 29 1.79 -0.49 11.03
CA GLY A 29 2.40 -1.82 11.00
C GLY A 29 3.36 -2.05 9.84
N PHE A 30 4.03 -0.99 9.38
CA PHE A 30 4.99 -1.05 8.28
C PHE A 30 6.37 -1.49 8.73
N GLU A 31 7.06 -2.27 7.90
CA GLU A 31 8.49 -2.60 8.05
C GLU A 31 9.34 -1.68 7.17
N HIS A 32 10.56 -1.36 7.62
CA HIS A 32 11.48 -0.47 6.91
C HIS A 32 12.59 -1.28 6.23
N LEU A 33 13.14 -0.74 5.13
CA LEU A 33 14.37 -1.25 4.54
C LEU A 33 15.53 -0.95 5.51
N PRO A 34 16.33 -1.94 5.93
CA PRO A 34 17.43 -1.70 6.86
C PRO A 34 18.68 -1.11 6.18
N THR A 35 18.63 -0.81 4.87
CA THR A 35 19.82 -0.54 4.06
C THR A 35 19.59 0.57 3.05
N SER A 36 20.64 1.36 2.80
CA SER A 36 20.65 2.45 1.83
C SER A 36 20.23 1.99 0.44
N THR A 37 19.30 2.71 -0.17
CA THR A 37 18.80 2.45 -1.52
C THR A 37 19.43 3.34 -2.57
N HIS A 38 20.17 4.37 -2.17
CA HIS A 38 20.80 5.32 -3.08
C HIS A 38 22.34 5.26 -3.02
N ASN A 39 23.02 5.53 -4.14
CA ASN A 39 24.48 5.42 -4.27
C ASN A 39 25.28 6.40 -3.39
N LYS A 40 24.69 7.55 -3.04
CA LYS A 40 25.25 8.55 -2.09
C LYS A 40 24.96 8.21 -0.62
N GLY A 41 24.36 7.07 -0.34
CA GLY A 41 23.80 6.77 0.96
C GLY A 41 22.38 7.32 1.10
N GLY A 42 21.65 6.83 2.10
CA GLY A 42 20.30 7.28 2.44
C GLY A 42 19.23 6.25 2.14
N LEU A 43 18.20 6.25 2.98
CA LEU A 43 16.96 5.52 2.78
C LEU A 43 16.00 6.48 2.09
N LEU A 44 15.86 6.38 0.78
CA LEU A 44 14.93 7.22 0.02
C LEU A 44 13.67 6.43 -0.35
N ASP A 45 13.85 5.14 -0.62
CA ASP A 45 12.78 4.25 -1.02
C ASP A 45 12.15 3.56 0.19
N VAL A 46 10.83 3.35 0.13
CA VAL A 46 10.07 2.64 1.17
C VAL A 46 9.20 1.54 0.56
N ILE A 47 9.04 0.46 1.33
CA ILE A 47 8.03 -0.57 1.11
C ILE A 47 7.11 -0.56 2.31
N ILE A 48 5.83 -0.39 2.04
CA ILE A 48 4.80 -0.14 3.04
C ILE A 48 3.67 -1.12 2.76
N SER A 49 3.37 -2.05 3.67
CA SER A 49 2.28 -3.02 3.47
C SER A 49 1.33 -3.08 4.66
N ASN A 50 0.09 -3.50 4.41
CA ASN A 50 -0.80 -3.86 5.50
C ASN A 50 -0.23 -5.10 6.22
N PRO A 51 -0.24 -5.17 7.56
CA PRO A 51 0.20 -6.36 8.31
C PRO A 51 -0.44 -7.68 7.86
N SER A 52 -1.66 -7.63 7.32
CA SER A 52 -2.35 -8.81 6.75
C SER A 52 -1.74 -9.33 5.45
N VAL A 53 -0.97 -8.51 4.73
CA VAL A 53 -0.22 -8.85 3.53
C VAL A 53 1.26 -8.63 3.83
N GLY A 54 1.83 -9.59 4.57
CA GLY A 54 3.26 -9.59 4.88
C GLY A 54 4.11 -9.73 3.63
N PHE A 55 5.22 -8.99 3.59
CA PHE A 55 6.30 -9.19 2.63
C PHE A 55 7.53 -9.74 3.35
N TYR A 56 8.39 -10.43 2.61
CA TYR A 56 9.59 -11.08 3.14
C TYR A 56 10.70 -11.13 2.08
N ASP A 57 11.88 -11.62 2.45
CA ASP A 57 13.06 -11.71 1.58
C ASP A 57 13.39 -10.37 0.89
N VAL A 58 13.40 -9.30 1.69
CA VAL A 58 13.66 -7.95 1.20
C VAL A 58 15.15 -7.78 0.95
N ARG A 59 15.52 -7.40 -0.28
CA ARG A 59 16.91 -7.19 -0.69
C ARG A 59 17.07 -5.87 -1.42
N VAL A 60 18.17 -5.19 -1.14
CA VAL A 60 18.61 -4.01 -1.88
C VAL A 60 19.85 -4.40 -2.67
N HIS A 61 19.72 -4.43 -3.99
CA HIS A 61 20.84 -4.68 -4.89
C HIS A 61 21.63 -3.38 -5.10
N PRO A 62 22.97 -3.47 -5.24
CA PRO A 62 23.79 -2.30 -5.52
C PRO A 62 23.28 -1.53 -6.75
N PRO A 63 23.33 -0.19 -6.74
CA PRO A 63 23.04 0.62 -7.91
C PRO A 63 23.97 0.24 -9.07
N LEU A 64 23.41 -0.07 -10.24
CA LEU A 64 24.16 -0.43 -11.44
C LEU A 64 23.99 0.62 -12.54
N ILE A 65 22.75 0.80 -13.01
CA ILE A 65 22.40 1.67 -14.14
C ILE A 65 21.80 3.00 -13.66
N SER A 66 21.13 2.99 -12.49
CA SER A 66 20.60 4.19 -11.84
C SER A 66 21.38 4.50 -10.55
N ASP A 67 21.19 5.70 -10.00
CA ASP A 67 21.67 6.07 -8.68
C ASP A 67 20.86 5.43 -7.54
N HIS A 68 19.68 4.88 -7.84
CA HIS A 68 18.94 3.96 -6.96
C HIS A 68 19.32 2.49 -7.20
N GLY A 69 19.37 1.73 -6.11
CA GLY A 69 19.51 0.29 -6.06
C GLY A 69 18.17 -0.40 -6.28
N LEU A 70 18.19 -1.56 -6.95
CA LEU A 70 16.98 -2.35 -7.15
C LEU A 70 16.54 -2.95 -5.81
N VAL A 71 15.32 -2.63 -5.39
CA VAL A 71 14.70 -3.25 -4.21
C VAL A 71 13.81 -4.41 -4.67
N THR A 72 14.05 -5.60 -4.12
CA THR A 72 13.22 -6.79 -4.35
C THR A 72 12.62 -7.28 -3.05
N CYS A 73 11.38 -7.77 -3.10
CA CYS A 73 10.74 -8.47 -1.98
C CYS A 73 9.79 -9.54 -2.52
N SER A 74 9.44 -10.49 -1.66
CA SER A 74 8.42 -11.50 -1.91
C SER A 74 7.15 -11.17 -1.11
N LEU A 75 5.99 -11.47 -1.68
CA LEU A 75 4.68 -11.21 -1.08
C LEU A 75 3.94 -12.52 -0.87
N ASN A 76 3.39 -12.73 0.32
CA ASN A 76 2.49 -13.86 0.57
C ASN A 76 1.04 -13.41 0.39
N VAL A 77 0.56 -13.44 -0.85
CA VAL A 77 -0.80 -13.02 -1.17
C VAL A 77 -1.66 -14.25 -1.46
N LYS A 78 -2.69 -14.47 -0.65
CA LYS A 78 -3.81 -15.35 -1.04
C LYS A 78 -4.69 -14.59 -2.01
N ILE A 79 -4.43 -14.75 -3.30
CA ILE A 79 -5.20 -14.03 -4.29
C ILE A 79 -6.46 -14.82 -4.67
N ASN A 80 -7.59 -14.41 -4.10
CA ASN A 80 -8.92 -14.80 -4.58
C ASN A 80 -9.36 -13.78 -5.65
N TYR A 81 -8.74 -13.80 -6.82
CA TYR A 81 -9.30 -13.04 -7.95
C TYR A 81 -10.46 -13.81 -8.59
N LYS A 82 -11.65 -13.21 -8.58
CA LYS A 82 -12.52 -13.36 -9.75
C LYS A 82 -11.87 -12.57 -10.86
N LYS A 83 -11.43 -13.25 -11.93
CA LYS A 83 -10.92 -12.58 -13.13
C LYS A 83 -11.99 -11.61 -13.62
N LEU A 84 -11.73 -10.31 -13.54
CA LEU A 84 -12.60 -9.31 -14.15
C LEU A 84 -12.51 -9.46 -15.67
N ASN A 85 -13.65 -9.33 -16.35
CA ASN A 85 -13.68 -9.40 -17.79
C ASN A 85 -13.02 -8.12 -18.36
N ASN A 86 -11.96 -8.26 -19.15
CA ASN A 86 -11.26 -7.13 -19.78
C ASN A 86 -12.19 -6.31 -20.68
N ASP A 87 -13.16 -6.94 -21.33
CA ASP A 87 -14.15 -6.25 -22.17
C ASP A 87 -15.02 -5.32 -21.31
N LEU A 88 -15.32 -5.74 -20.08
CA LEU A 88 -16.08 -4.94 -19.12
C LEU A 88 -15.30 -3.69 -18.71
N ILE A 89 -13.99 -3.81 -18.48
CA ILE A 89 -13.13 -2.66 -18.14
C ILE A 89 -13.02 -1.71 -19.34
N ALA A 90 -12.75 -2.26 -20.53
CA ALA A 90 -12.59 -1.47 -21.75
C ALA A 90 -13.87 -0.69 -22.09
N ASN A 91 -15.04 -1.32 -21.99
CA ASN A 91 -16.32 -0.68 -22.29
C ASN A 91 -16.68 0.45 -21.30
N ASN A 92 -16.17 0.41 -20.06
CA ASN A 92 -16.49 1.42 -19.05
C ASN A 92 -15.45 2.54 -18.95
N LEU A 93 -14.20 2.31 -19.37
CA LEU A 93 -13.13 3.31 -19.31
C LEU A 93 -12.77 3.91 -20.67
N CYS A 94 -12.94 3.17 -21.76
CA CYS A 94 -12.54 3.58 -23.10
C CYS A 94 -13.71 4.26 -23.82
N ASP A 95 -14.25 5.31 -23.20
CA ASP A 95 -15.15 6.22 -23.90
C ASP A 95 -14.31 7.30 -24.61
N SER A 96 -14.47 7.38 -25.93
CA SER A 96 -13.53 8.02 -26.85
C SER A 96 -13.45 9.55 -26.71
N ASP A 97 -14.30 10.17 -25.89
CA ASP A 97 -14.39 11.63 -25.76
C ASP A 97 -14.12 12.12 -24.33
N VAL A 98 -13.86 11.23 -23.37
CA VAL A 98 -13.69 11.58 -21.95
C VAL A 98 -12.48 12.50 -21.71
N TYR A 99 -11.39 12.28 -22.43
CA TYR A 99 -10.18 13.11 -22.33
C TYR A 99 -10.38 14.54 -22.86
N LEU A 100 -11.43 14.80 -23.64
CA LEU A 100 -11.79 16.14 -24.08
C LEU A 100 -12.62 16.90 -23.02
N ARG A 101 -13.25 16.18 -22.09
CA ARG A 101 -14.19 16.74 -21.10
C ARG A 101 -13.56 16.99 -19.73
N TYR A 102 -12.45 16.32 -19.42
CA TYR A 102 -11.81 16.37 -18.11
C TYR A 102 -10.32 16.65 -18.23
N GLY A 103 -9.79 17.49 -17.33
CA GLY A 103 -8.35 17.59 -17.10
C GLY A 103 -7.80 16.35 -16.37
N VAL A 104 -6.48 16.27 -16.20
CA VAL A 104 -5.76 15.11 -15.62
C VAL A 104 -6.37 14.61 -14.29
N VAL A 105 -6.70 15.53 -13.38
CA VAL A 105 -7.32 15.19 -12.09
C VAL A 105 -8.73 14.61 -12.26
N GLY A 106 -9.51 15.15 -13.20
CA GLY A 106 -10.86 14.65 -13.50
C GLY A 106 -10.83 13.25 -14.13
N LEU A 107 -9.87 13.00 -15.02
CA LEU A 107 -9.60 11.68 -15.59
C LEU A 107 -9.19 10.66 -14.52
N PHE A 108 -8.33 11.05 -13.59
CA PHE A 108 -7.94 10.19 -12.47
C PHE A 108 -9.15 9.81 -11.62
N ASN A 109 -9.94 10.79 -11.20
CA ASN A 109 -11.13 10.54 -10.38
C ASN A 109 -12.17 9.67 -11.10
N LEU A 110 -12.36 9.88 -12.41
CA LEU A 110 -13.27 9.05 -13.19
C LEU A 110 -12.77 7.61 -13.26
N CYS A 111 -11.49 7.39 -13.59
CA CYS A 111 -10.89 6.07 -13.64
C CYS A 111 -11.02 5.35 -12.28
N ASP A 112 -10.67 6.05 -11.20
CA ASP A 112 -10.75 5.53 -9.83
C ASP A 112 -12.19 5.15 -9.45
N SER A 113 -13.16 6.03 -9.71
CA SER A 113 -14.57 5.77 -9.40
C SER A 113 -15.15 4.60 -10.21
N THR A 114 -14.81 4.51 -11.50
CA THR A 114 -15.27 3.43 -12.38
C THR A 114 -14.67 2.09 -11.96
N LEU A 115 -13.36 2.05 -11.69
CA LEU A 115 -12.71 0.84 -11.20
C LEU A 115 -13.29 0.39 -9.85
N CYS A 116 -13.46 1.31 -8.91
CA CYS A 116 -14.08 1.00 -7.61
C CYS A 116 -15.48 0.40 -7.79
N GLY A 117 -16.34 1.02 -8.62
CA GLY A 117 -17.69 0.49 -8.88
C GLY A 117 -17.69 -0.90 -9.53
N LEU A 118 -16.77 -1.15 -10.46
CA LEU A 118 -16.60 -2.46 -11.08
C LEU A 118 -16.14 -3.52 -10.07
N PHE A 119 -15.24 -3.16 -9.15
CA PHE A 119 -14.80 -4.05 -8.08
C PHE A 119 -15.94 -4.36 -7.10
N ASP A 120 -16.70 -3.36 -6.68
CA ASP A 120 -17.84 -3.55 -5.78
C ASP A 120 -18.90 -4.49 -6.38
N GLN A 121 -19.16 -4.37 -7.68
CA GLN A 121 -20.15 -5.18 -8.37
C GLN A 121 -19.69 -6.63 -8.62
N HIS A 122 -18.43 -6.82 -9.02
CA HIS A 122 -17.95 -8.10 -9.56
C HIS A 122 -16.98 -8.85 -8.65
N ALA A 123 -16.41 -8.17 -7.66
CA ALA A 123 -15.56 -8.74 -6.62
C ALA A 123 -15.93 -8.17 -5.23
N PRO A 124 -17.23 -8.23 -4.81
CA PRO A 124 -17.64 -7.72 -3.52
C PRO A 124 -16.86 -8.42 -2.41
N LEU A 125 -16.50 -7.66 -1.37
CA LEU A 125 -15.84 -8.20 -0.18
C LEU A 125 -16.69 -9.33 0.39
N SER A 126 -16.17 -10.55 0.36
CA SER A 126 -16.79 -11.67 1.04
C SER A 126 -16.64 -11.46 2.54
N VAL A 127 -17.71 -11.00 3.18
CA VAL A 127 -17.82 -11.04 4.64
C VAL A 127 -17.91 -12.52 5.01
N GLU A 128 -16.79 -13.12 5.42
CA GLU A 128 -16.85 -14.40 6.12
C GLU A 128 -17.70 -14.18 7.37
N LYS A 129 -18.95 -14.63 7.32
CA LYS A 129 -19.69 -14.90 8.55
C LYS A 129 -18.94 -16.01 9.25
N THR A 130 -18.14 -15.67 10.25
CA THR A 130 -17.70 -16.62 11.26
C THR A 130 -18.95 -17.12 11.99
N THR A 131 -19.60 -18.15 11.45
CA THR A 131 -20.44 -19.05 12.24
C THR A 131 -19.53 -19.85 13.16
N ASN A 132 -19.06 -19.19 14.22
CA ASN A 132 -18.59 -19.88 15.40
C ASN A 132 -19.72 -19.79 16.42
N GLU A 133 -20.62 -20.78 16.37
CA GLU A 133 -21.35 -21.21 17.56
C GLU A 133 -20.31 -21.71 18.56
N LYS A 134 -19.92 -20.84 19.50
CA LYS A 134 -19.84 -21.11 20.94
C LYS A 134 -19.31 -19.86 21.66
N GLU A 135 -20.14 -19.41 22.58
CA GLU A 135 -19.99 -18.29 23.50
C GLU A 135 -18.60 -18.20 24.16
N SER A 136 -18.07 -16.98 24.32
CA SER A 136 -17.91 -16.36 25.65
C SER A 136 -17.18 -15.01 25.59
N LEU A 137 -17.86 -14.00 26.13
CA LEU A 137 -17.38 -12.74 26.69
C LEU A 137 -15.86 -12.59 26.86
N VAL A 138 -15.27 -11.58 26.19
CA VAL A 138 -14.21 -10.76 26.80
C VAL A 138 -14.48 -9.28 26.49
N GLN A 139 -14.61 -8.53 27.56
CA GLN A 139 -14.99 -7.13 27.65
C GLN A 139 -14.09 -6.17 26.88
N PHE A 140 -14.70 -5.15 26.28
CA PHE A 140 -14.08 -3.86 26.02
C PHE A 140 -13.48 -3.31 27.32
N ARG A 141 -12.17 -3.07 27.34
CA ARG A 141 -11.53 -2.22 28.35
C ARG A 141 -10.94 -1.00 27.65
N MET A 142 -11.74 0.06 27.62
CA MET A 142 -11.25 1.42 27.47
C MET A 142 -10.51 1.77 28.75
N SER A 143 -9.18 1.91 28.71
CA SER A 143 -8.45 2.70 29.70
C SER A 143 -7.95 3.96 29.01
N GLY A 144 -8.73 5.03 29.16
CA GLY A 144 -8.14 6.36 29.13
C GLY A 144 -7.29 6.51 30.38
N GLU A 145 -6.00 6.78 30.21
CA GLU A 145 -5.21 7.40 31.26
C GLU A 145 -5.26 8.90 31.06
N LYS A 146 -5.80 9.56 32.09
CA LYS A 146 -5.68 10.99 32.33
C LYS A 146 -4.23 11.27 32.75
N THR A 147 -3.67 12.35 32.24
CA THR A 147 -2.76 13.21 33.02
C THR A 147 -3.49 14.50 33.35
#